data_AF-A0A8X6IU52-F1
#
_entry.id   AF-A0A8X6IU52-F1
#
_cell.length_a   1.000
_cell.length_b   1.000
_cell.length_c   1.000
_cell.angle_alpha   90.00
_cell.angle_beta   90.00
_cell.angle_gamma   90.00
#
_symmetry.space_group_name_H-M   'P 1'
#
loop_
_entity.id
_entity.type
_entity.pdbx_description
1 polymer ?
#
loop_
_entity_poly.entity_id
_entity_poly.type
_entity_poly.pdbx_seq_one_letter_code
_entity_poly.pdbx_strand_id
1 'polypeptide(L)'
;GTKYFRWTDKQPFYYSLWADKQPQLITGQESCVSLDGINNLKWNVTKCSSELPYICEITHDKIPSFPEVLGTCVCSNSESSWVDIGDGFCYHVAESSNHILSWAATSRYCLTKGMQMLKVYSEHQLKSLLAYLWRESYNVHMGLVRTFDK
;
A
#
# COMPACT_ATOMS: atom_id res chain seq x y z
N GLY A 1 -11.77 -6.16 14.85
CA GLY A 1 -10.81 -5.36 14.08
C GLY A 1 -10.04 -6.27 13.15
N THR A 2 -9.87 -5.88 11.89
CA THR A 2 -9.14 -6.65 10.87
C THR A 2 -7.68 -6.83 11.30
N LYS A 3 -7.19 -8.07 11.31
CA LYS A 3 -5.80 -8.39 11.64
C LYS A 3 -5.00 -8.44 10.33
N TYR A 4 -3.94 -7.63 10.21
CA TYR A 4 -3.03 -7.60 9.06
C TYR A 4 -1.58 -7.47 9.52
N PHE A 5 -0.64 -7.93 8.69
CA PHE A 5 0.80 -7.81 8.96
C PHE A 5 1.30 -6.42 8.52
N ARG A 6 2.17 -5.81 9.33
CA ARG A 6 2.85 -4.55 9.03
C ARG A 6 4.27 -4.57 9.60
N TRP A 7 5.19 -3.86 8.95
CA TRP A 7 6.51 -3.61 9.50
C TRP A 7 6.44 -2.69 10.73
N THR A 8 7.43 -2.81 11.63
CA THR A 8 7.49 -2.06 12.89
C THR A 8 7.77 -0.57 12.68
N ASP A 9 8.51 -0.23 11.63
CA ASP A 9 8.81 1.12 11.17
C ASP A 9 7.68 1.76 10.34
N LYS A 10 6.56 1.05 10.18
CA LYS A 10 5.40 1.45 9.36
C LYS A 10 5.71 1.56 7.87
N GLN A 11 6.84 1.03 7.41
CA GLN A 11 7.06 0.89 5.98
C GLN A 11 6.02 -0.07 5.39
N PRO A 12 5.69 0.11 4.10
CA PRO A 12 4.70 -0.73 3.48
C PRO A 12 5.15 -2.19 3.34
N PHE A 13 4.19 -3.10 3.41
CA PHE A 13 4.42 -4.55 3.29
C PHE A 13 4.23 -5.00 1.83
N TYR A 14 5.29 -4.92 1.02
CA TYR A 14 5.22 -5.25 -0.42
C TYR A 14 5.81 -6.61 -0.80
N TYR A 15 6.74 -7.11 -0.01
CA TYR A 15 7.44 -8.36 -0.26
C TYR A 15 7.14 -9.32 0.88
N SER A 16 6.91 -10.59 0.53
CA SER A 16 6.81 -11.65 1.53
C SER A 16 7.41 -12.94 1.00
N LEU A 17 8.05 -13.68 1.89
CA LEU A 17 8.63 -14.98 1.59
C LEU A 17 8.17 -16.02 2.61
N TRP A 18 6.84 -16.16 2.77
CA TRP A 18 6.24 -17.08 3.72
C TRP A 18 6.64 -18.53 3.47
N ALA A 19 6.86 -19.29 4.55
CA ALA A 19 7.04 -20.73 4.50
C ALA A 19 5.76 -21.43 4.03
N ASP A 20 5.91 -22.69 3.63
CA ASP A 20 4.77 -23.47 3.16
C ASP A 20 3.71 -23.54 4.27
N LYS A 21 2.46 -23.22 3.92
CA LYS A 21 1.31 -23.13 4.83
C LYS A 21 1.33 -21.94 5.81
N GLN A 22 2.19 -20.93 5.64
CA GLN A 22 2.16 -19.68 6.40
C GLN A 22 1.50 -18.53 5.58
N PRO A 23 0.98 -17.46 6.22
CA PRO A 23 0.94 -17.22 7.66
C PRO A 23 -0.20 -17.98 8.38
N GLN A 24 0.11 -18.67 9.48
CA GLN A 24 -0.89 -19.26 10.37
C GLN A 24 -1.03 -18.42 11.63
N LEU A 25 -2.17 -17.74 11.77
CA LEU A 25 -2.43 -16.90 12.94
C LEU A 25 -2.57 -17.75 14.21
N ILE A 26 -1.99 -17.26 15.30
CA ILE A 26 -2.10 -17.89 16.61
C ILE A 26 -3.37 -17.39 17.30
N THR A 27 -4.34 -18.29 17.53
CA THR A 27 -5.61 -17.94 18.17
C THR A 27 -5.40 -17.47 19.61
N GLY A 28 -6.00 -16.35 19.98
CA GLY A 28 -5.98 -15.82 21.34
C GLY A 28 -4.66 -15.16 21.79
N GLN A 29 -3.68 -15.01 20.90
CA GLN A 29 -2.38 -14.39 21.22
C GLN A 29 -1.91 -13.45 20.11
N GLU A 30 -0.93 -12.59 20.43
CA GLU A 30 -0.24 -11.78 19.43
C GLU A 30 0.69 -12.66 18.56
N SER A 31 0.72 -12.34 17.28
CA SER A 31 1.49 -13.08 16.26
C SER A 31 2.60 -12.18 15.73
N CYS A 32 3.83 -12.66 15.83
CA CYS A 32 5.04 -12.02 15.30
C CYS A 32 5.63 -12.85 14.16
N VAL A 33 6.67 -12.36 13.48
CA VAL A 33 7.28 -13.03 12.32
C VAL A 33 8.76 -13.30 12.58
N SER A 34 9.21 -14.50 12.24
CA SER A 34 10.62 -14.91 12.30
C SER A 34 11.09 -15.48 10.96
N LEU A 35 12.35 -15.25 10.60
CA LEU A 35 13.02 -15.83 9.44
C LEU A 35 13.71 -17.14 9.83
N ASP A 36 13.47 -18.22 9.07
CA ASP A 36 14.28 -19.45 9.17
C ASP A 36 15.54 -19.29 8.32
N GLY A 37 16.62 -18.83 8.97
CA GLY A 37 17.92 -18.60 8.32
C GLY A 37 18.70 -19.87 7.96
N ILE A 38 18.24 -21.07 8.36
CA ILE A 38 19.03 -22.31 8.22
C ILE A 38 18.46 -23.18 7.10
N ASN A 39 17.14 -23.39 7.07
CA ASN A 39 16.58 -24.46 6.24
C ASN A 39 16.08 -23.97 4.88
N ASN A 40 15.36 -22.86 4.86
CA ASN A 40 14.60 -22.44 3.68
C ASN A 40 14.62 -20.93 3.38
N LEU A 41 15.18 -20.11 4.29
CA LEU A 41 15.19 -18.65 4.18
C LEU A 41 13.79 -18.02 4.10
N LYS A 42 12.76 -18.74 4.58
CA LYS A 42 11.36 -18.32 4.54
C LYS A 42 10.87 -17.84 5.91
N TRP A 43 9.74 -17.15 5.91
CA TRP A 43 9.14 -16.51 7.09
C TRP A 43 8.10 -17.40 7.74
N ASN A 44 8.07 -17.41 9.08
CA ASN A 44 7.11 -18.15 9.88
C ASN A 44 6.42 -17.21 10.88
N VAL A 45 5.12 -17.44 11.13
CA VAL A 45 4.45 -16.85 12.28
C VAL A 45 4.95 -17.52 13.55
N THR A 46 5.32 -16.71 14.54
CA THR A 46 5.75 -17.15 15.87
C THR A 46 5.01 -16.39 16.97
N LYS A 47 5.02 -16.93 18.20
CA LYS A 47 4.53 -16.20 19.36
C LYS A 47 5.45 -15.02 19.62
N CYS A 48 4.89 -13.83 19.83
CA CYS A 48 5.69 -12.66 20.19
C CYS A 48 6.45 -12.82 21.52
N SER A 49 6.00 -13.72 22.39
CA SER A 49 6.70 -14.05 23.64
C SER A 49 7.88 -15.02 23.46
N SER A 50 8.17 -15.47 22.25
CA SER A 50 9.30 -16.37 21.98
C SER A 50 10.62 -15.60 22.08
N GLU A 51 11.60 -16.16 22.78
CA GLU A 51 12.96 -15.61 22.84
C GLU A 51 13.77 -16.10 21.63
N LEU A 52 14.13 -15.18 20.74
CA LEU A 52 14.90 -15.45 19.53
C LEU A 52 16.01 -14.39 19.34
N PRO A 53 17.14 -14.75 18.69
CA PRO A 53 18.10 -13.75 18.24
C PRO A 53 17.47 -12.71 17.31
N TYR A 54 17.98 -11.48 17.32
CA TYR A 54 17.43 -10.36 16.55
C TYR A 54 18.49 -9.70 15.67
N ILE A 55 18.01 -9.02 14.63
CA ILE A 55 18.81 -8.17 13.75
C ILE A 55 18.18 -6.77 13.80
N CYS A 56 19.00 -5.75 14.02
CA CYS A 56 18.58 -4.36 13.92
C CYS A 56 19.09 -3.76 12.61
N GLU A 57 18.27 -2.92 11.99
CA GLU A 57 18.62 -2.18 10.78
C GLU A 57 18.73 -0.68 11.10
N ILE A 58 19.75 -0.03 10.55
CA ILE A 58 19.86 1.43 10.49
C ILE A 58 20.07 1.81 9.03
N THR A 59 19.35 2.80 8.55
CA THR A 59 19.55 3.33 7.20
C THR A 59 20.65 4.40 7.21
N HIS A 60 21.47 4.44 6.17
CA HIS A 60 22.42 5.54 5.94
C HIS A 60 21.79 6.73 5.21
N ASP A 61 20.67 6.51 4.53
CA ASP A 61 19.93 7.54 3.82
C ASP A 61 18.78 8.05 4.69
N LYS A 62 18.21 9.22 4.37
CA LYS A 62 16.83 9.46 4.81
C LYS A 62 16.02 8.35 4.19
N ILE A 63 15.50 7.42 5.00
CA ILE A 63 14.34 6.59 4.62
C ILE A 63 13.42 7.57 3.90
N PRO A 64 12.95 7.29 2.67
CA PRO A 64 11.88 8.07 2.10
C PRO A 64 10.72 7.95 3.08
N SER A 65 10.66 8.86 4.05
CA SER A 65 9.46 9.16 4.80
C SER A 65 8.52 9.50 3.69
N PHE A 66 7.59 8.59 3.41
CA PHE A 66 6.50 8.88 2.50
C PHE A 66 6.03 10.28 2.89
N PRO A 67 5.88 11.21 1.93
CA PRO A 67 5.52 12.57 2.28
C PRO A 67 4.34 12.49 3.23
N GLU A 68 4.46 13.15 4.39
CA GLU A 68 3.35 13.32 5.32
C GLU A 68 2.09 13.51 4.48
N VAL A 69 1.09 12.67 4.71
CA VAL A 69 -0.17 12.70 3.96
C VAL A 69 -0.73 14.11 4.12
N LEU A 70 -0.46 14.99 3.15
CA LEU A 70 -0.94 16.36 3.11
C LEU A 70 -2.38 16.30 2.57
N GLY A 71 -3.28 15.81 3.41
CA GLY A 71 -4.71 15.72 3.09
C GLY A 71 -5.48 14.89 4.10
N THR A 72 -6.60 15.42 4.57
CA THR A 72 -7.61 14.66 5.32
C THR A 72 -8.48 13.89 4.32
N CYS A 73 -8.61 12.55 4.43
CA CYS A 73 -9.73 11.88 3.76
C CYS A 73 -11.01 12.45 4.36
N VAL A 74 -11.79 13.15 3.56
CA VAL A 74 -13.18 13.44 3.90
C VAL A 74 -14.03 12.39 3.20
N CYS A 75 -13.98 11.18 3.75
CA CYS A 75 -14.82 10.06 3.36
C CYS A 75 -16.28 10.25 3.86
N SER A 76 -16.60 11.43 4.43
CA SER A 76 -17.74 11.66 5.32
C SER A 76 -19.04 12.04 4.64
N ASN A 77 -19.04 12.37 3.34
CA ASN A 77 -20.27 12.79 2.64
C ASN A 77 -20.44 12.00 1.34
N SER A 78 -21.67 11.59 1.04
CA SER A 78 -22.11 10.78 -0.11
C SER A 78 -21.92 11.42 -1.49
N GLU A 79 -21.09 12.45 -1.61
CA GLU A 79 -20.76 13.20 -2.83
C GLU A 79 -19.26 13.16 -3.16
N SER A 80 -18.47 12.36 -2.44
CA SER A 80 -17.03 12.36 -2.61
C SER A 80 -16.57 11.30 -3.60
N SER A 81 -15.86 11.74 -4.65
CA SER A 81 -14.98 10.95 -5.54
C SER A 81 -13.89 10.14 -4.80
N TRP A 82 -13.95 10.04 -3.47
CA TRP A 82 -12.95 9.45 -2.60
C TRP A 82 -13.35 8.04 -2.20
N VAL A 83 -12.42 7.11 -2.35
CA VAL A 83 -12.57 5.68 -2.07
C VAL A 83 -11.51 5.28 -1.06
N ASP A 84 -11.95 4.64 0.03
CA ASP A 84 -11.10 3.95 1.01
C ASP A 84 -11.35 2.45 0.89
N ILE A 85 -10.32 1.68 0.51
CA ILE A 85 -10.39 0.22 0.39
C ILE A 85 -9.81 -0.51 1.61
N GLY A 86 -9.48 0.22 2.68
CA GLY A 86 -8.96 -0.34 3.93
C GLY A 86 -7.49 -0.75 3.87
N ASP A 87 -6.74 -0.27 2.89
CA ASP A 87 -5.30 -0.55 2.70
C ASP A 87 -4.38 0.56 3.22
N GLY A 88 -4.95 1.56 3.91
CA GLY A 88 -4.23 2.70 4.45
C GLY A 88 -4.03 3.85 3.46
N PHE A 89 -4.58 3.76 2.25
CA PHE A 89 -4.60 4.83 1.26
C PHE A 89 -6.03 5.32 1.00
N CYS A 90 -6.14 6.56 0.54
CA CYS A 90 -7.39 7.12 0.04
C CYS A 90 -7.24 7.54 -1.41
N TYR A 91 -8.19 7.14 -2.25
CA TYR A 91 -8.12 7.24 -3.69
C TYR A 91 -9.19 8.19 -4.22
N HIS A 92 -8.79 9.20 -4.97
CA HIS A 92 -9.72 10.04 -5.71
C HIS A 92 -9.98 9.45 -7.11
N VAL A 93 -11.14 8.85 -7.33
CA VAL A 93 -11.56 8.27 -8.62
C VAL A 93 -12.36 9.28 -9.45
N ALA A 94 -12.21 9.25 -10.77
CA ALA A 94 -12.92 10.18 -11.65
C ALA A 94 -14.42 9.80 -11.77
N GLU A 95 -15.32 10.63 -11.24
CA GLU A 95 -16.78 10.38 -11.26
C GLU A 95 -17.49 10.82 -12.55
N SER A 96 -16.87 11.66 -13.39
CA SER A 96 -17.50 12.19 -14.59
C SER A 96 -16.52 12.40 -15.74
N SER A 97 -17.05 12.64 -16.94
CA SER A 97 -16.23 12.94 -18.12
C SER A 97 -15.37 14.19 -17.96
N ASN A 98 -15.76 15.11 -17.07
CA ASN A 98 -15.00 16.33 -16.79
C ASN A 98 -13.68 16.07 -16.03
N HIS A 99 -13.51 14.86 -15.47
CA HIS A 99 -12.28 14.41 -14.82
C HIS A 99 -11.45 13.46 -15.70
N ILE A 100 -11.75 13.38 -17.00
CA ILE A 100 -10.91 12.69 -17.99
C ILE A 100 -9.88 13.69 -18.50
N LEU A 101 -8.65 13.48 -18.06
CA LEU A 101 -7.54 14.38 -18.30
C LEU A 101 -6.43 13.63 -19.03
N SER A 102 -5.59 14.35 -19.78
CA SER A 102 -4.33 13.79 -20.28
C SER A 102 -3.40 13.48 -19.11
N TRP A 103 -2.43 12.58 -19.30
CA TRP A 103 -1.50 12.18 -18.24
C TRP A 103 -0.86 13.37 -17.52
N ALA A 104 -0.40 14.38 -18.29
CA ALA A 104 0.22 15.58 -17.72
C ALA A 104 -0.78 16.44 -16.93
N ALA A 105 -2.03 16.52 -17.38
CA ALA A 105 -3.08 17.23 -16.66
C ALA A 105 -3.52 16.47 -15.39
N THR A 106 -3.59 15.13 -15.43
CA THR A 106 -3.82 14.29 -14.24
C THR A 106 -2.70 14.46 -13.22
N SER A 107 -1.44 14.41 -13.67
CA SER A 107 -0.28 14.63 -12.81
C SER A 107 -0.36 15.98 -12.11
N ARG A 108 -0.63 17.05 -12.86
CA ARG A 108 -0.79 18.40 -12.31
C ARG A 108 -1.98 18.49 -11.35
N TYR A 109 -3.12 17.90 -11.69
CA TYR A 109 -4.31 17.90 -10.83
C TYR A 109 -4.05 17.21 -9.49
N CYS A 110 -3.40 16.04 -9.50
CA CYS A 110 -3.03 15.35 -8.27
C CYS A 110 -2.11 16.26 -7.43
N LEU A 111 -1.04 16.80 -8.03
CA LEU A 111 -0.07 17.63 -7.32
C LEU A 111 -0.69 18.91 -6.73
N THR A 112 -1.54 19.63 -7.46
CA THR A 112 -2.17 20.87 -6.97
C THR A 112 -3.16 20.64 -5.84
N LYS A 113 -3.63 19.40 -5.67
CA LYS A 113 -4.51 18.96 -4.59
C LYS A 113 -3.77 18.28 -3.44
N GLY A 114 -2.43 18.28 -3.44
CA GLY A 114 -1.63 17.58 -2.42
C GLY A 114 -1.64 16.06 -2.55
N MET A 115 -2.12 15.53 -3.67
CA MET A 115 -2.21 14.10 -3.97
C MET A 115 -1.06 13.63 -4.86
N GLN A 116 -0.94 12.32 -5.04
CA GLN A 116 -0.05 11.69 -6.02
C GLN A 116 -0.86 10.81 -6.98
N MET A 117 -0.34 10.61 -8.19
CA MET A 117 -0.93 9.64 -9.13
C MET A 117 -0.79 8.21 -8.60
N LEU A 118 -1.71 7.33 -9.02
CA LEU A 118 -1.78 5.94 -8.58
C LEU A 118 -0.44 5.21 -8.71
N LYS A 119 -0.01 4.60 -7.61
CA LYS A 119 1.07 3.61 -7.55
C LYS A 119 0.44 2.26 -7.26
N VAL A 120 0.76 1.25 -8.07
CA VAL A 120 0.25 -0.11 -7.91
C VAL A 120 1.19 -0.89 -7.01
N TYR A 121 0.67 -1.41 -5.91
CA TYR A 121 1.41 -2.12 -4.88
C TYR A 121 1.07 -3.62 -4.81
N SER A 122 -0.11 -4.01 -5.30
CA SER A 122 -0.50 -5.42 -5.42
C SER A 122 -1.63 -5.60 -6.43
N GLU A 123 -1.81 -6.83 -6.92
CA GLU A 123 -2.95 -7.20 -7.76
C GLU A 123 -4.28 -7.03 -7.01
N HIS A 124 -4.30 -7.34 -5.72
CA HIS A 124 -5.50 -7.19 -4.89
C HIS A 124 -5.93 -5.73 -4.75
N GLN A 125 -4.99 -4.82 -4.44
CA GLN A 125 -5.22 -3.38 -4.40
C GLN A 125 -5.81 -2.89 -5.73
N LEU A 126 -5.19 -3.27 -6.85
CA LEU A 126 -5.64 -2.87 -8.17
C LEU A 126 -7.06 -3.38 -8.45
N LYS A 127 -7.33 -4.66 -8.24
CA LYS A 127 -8.66 -5.26 -8.46
C LYS A 127 -9.74 -4.60 -7.61
N SER A 128 -9.45 -4.36 -6.33
CA SER A 128 -10.38 -3.68 -5.42
C SER A 128 -10.66 -2.24 -5.85
N LEU A 129 -9.65 -1.50 -6.33
CA LEU A 129 -9.81 -0.13 -6.82
C LEU A 129 -10.62 -0.08 -8.14
N LEU A 130 -10.36 -1.02 -9.06
CA LEU A 130 -11.07 -1.07 -10.35
C LEU A 130 -12.59 -1.31 -10.17
N ALA A 131 -13.01 -1.96 -9.08
CA ALA A 131 -14.43 -2.18 -8.77
C ALA A 131 -15.22 -0.88 -8.52
N TYR A 132 -14.53 0.23 -8.20
CA TYR A 132 -15.15 1.55 -7.99
C TYR A 132 -15.19 2.41 -9.25
N LEU A 133 -14.62 1.95 -10.36
CA LEU A 133 -14.67 2.68 -11.63
C LEU A 133 -16.02 2.43 -12.31
N TRP A 134 -16.79 3.49 -12.53
CA TRP A 134 -18.13 3.44 -13.15
C TRP A 134 -18.12 3.10 -14.66
N ARG A 135 -16.94 2.86 -15.28
CA ARG A 135 -16.78 2.72 -16.74
C ARG A 135 -16.38 1.31 -17.17
N GLU A 136 -16.87 0.92 -18.35
CA GLU A 136 -16.51 -0.34 -19.05
C GLU A 136 -15.04 -0.39 -19.52
N SER A 137 -14.33 0.75 -19.55
CA SER A 137 -12.90 0.82 -19.84
C SER A 137 -12.10 1.14 -18.59
N TYR A 138 -11.28 0.19 -18.14
CA TYR A 138 -10.40 0.28 -16.96
C TYR A 138 -9.07 1.01 -17.22
N ASN A 139 -8.88 1.63 -18.40
CA ASN A 139 -7.65 2.33 -18.71
C ASN A 139 -7.58 3.64 -17.91
N VAL A 140 -6.73 3.66 -16.90
CA VAL A 140 -6.49 4.81 -16.01
C VAL A 140 -5.03 5.25 -16.07
N HIS A 141 -4.79 6.55 -15.89
CA HIS A 141 -3.43 7.06 -15.77
C HIS A 141 -2.82 6.68 -14.42
N MET A 142 -1.63 6.08 -14.45
CA MET A 142 -0.82 5.76 -13.27
C MET A 142 0.43 6.63 -13.19
N GLY A 143 1.03 6.71 -12.00
CA GLY A 143 2.20 7.54 -11.70
C GLY A 143 3.54 7.00 -12.19
N LEU A 144 3.57 5.86 -12.87
CA LEU A 144 4.79 5.31 -13.45
C LEU A 144 5.07 5.97 -14.81
N VAL A 145 6.23 6.61 -14.94
CA VAL A 145 6.66 7.29 -16.16
C VAL A 145 8.10 6.90 -16.49
N ARG A 146 8.42 6.80 -17.78
CA ARG A 146 9.80 6.64 -18.24
C ARG A 146 10.52 7.99 -18.13
N THR A 147 11.54 8.06 -17.28
CA THR A 147 12.47 9.18 -17.28
C THR A 147 13.64 8.89 -18.22
N PHE A 148 14.18 9.94 -18.82
CA PHE A 148 15.48 9.89 -19.47
C PHE A 148 16.43 10.64 -18.54
N ASP A 149 17.37 9.94 -17.95
CA ASP A 149 18.49 10.58 -17.27
C ASP A 149 19.32 11.29 -18.34
N LYS A 150 19.64 12.57 -18.10
CA LYS A 150 20.56 13.33 -18.95
C LYS A 150 22.00 13.04 -18.54
#